data_AF-H8GA40-F1
#
_entry.id   AF-H8GA40-F1
#
_cell.length_a   1.000
_cell.length_b   1.000
_cell.length_c   1.000
_cell.angle_alpha   90.00
_cell.angle_beta   90.00
_cell.angle_gamma   90.00
#
_symmetry.space_group_name_H-M   'P 1'
#
loop_
_entity.id
_entity.type
_entity.pdbx_description
1 polymer ?
#
loop_
_entity_poly.entity_id
_entity_poly.type
_entity_poly.pdbx_seq_one_letter_code
_entity_poly.pdbx_strand_id
1 'polypeptide(L)'
;MTTPYPQHPDPQWAHPQQWSPQPPRRNRLVWWTLGSLAAVAGIAVALVLLLIPGDITVRGTMTVYGYSSLGYGDIHDGAQVEVVNSQRDVIATGTLTDIGGGEFTFVIREVPAGEGRYGVTVGRETRGVIWADESGVSDAGTLYFALTLGDPSDASSFNF
;
A
#
# COMPACT_ATOMS: atom_id res chain seq x y z
N MET A 1 -26.14 -104.84 44.14
CA MET A 1 -26.40 -103.46 43.67
C MET A 1 -25.27 -102.59 44.20
N THR A 2 -24.34 -102.20 43.33
CA THR A 2 -23.20 -101.34 43.66
C THR A 2 -23.19 -100.22 42.63
N THR A 3 -23.54 -99.02 43.05
CA THR A 3 -23.57 -97.81 42.23
C THR A 3 -22.14 -97.29 42.00
N PRO A 4 -21.78 -96.86 40.77
CA PRO A 4 -20.46 -96.32 40.48
C PRO A 4 -20.31 -94.87 40.96
N TYR A 5 -19.11 -94.53 41.43
CA TYR A 5 -18.74 -93.15 41.79
C TYR A 5 -18.56 -92.28 40.53
N PRO A 6 -19.05 -91.02 40.54
CA PRO A 6 -18.86 -90.09 39.44
C PRO A 6 -17.43 -89.53 39.43
N GLN A 7 -16.84 -89.42 38.23
CA GLN A 7 -15.54 -88.79 38.04
C GLN A 7 -15.66 -87.27 38.14
N HIS A 8 -14.77 -86.69 38.94
CA HIS A 8 -14.63 -85.25 39.14
C HIS A 8 -13.70 -84.70 38.05
N PRO A 9 -14.13 -83.76 37.20
CA PRO A 9 -13.24 -83.12 36.23
C PRO A 9 -12.28 -82.17 36.96
N ASP A 10 -11.01 -82.21 36.55
CA ASP A 10 -9.95 -81.32 37.03
C ASP A 10 -10.21 -79.85 36.61
N PRO A 11 -9.91 -78.87 37.48
CA PRO A 11 -9.97 -77.47 37.12
C PRO A 11 -8.82 -77.12 36.16
N GLN A 12 -9.15 -76.89 34.89
CA GLN A 12 -8.23 -76.29 33.93
C GLN A 12 -7.99 -74.83 34.29
N TRP A 13 -6.82 -74.55 34.84
CA TRP A 13 -6.38 -73.19 35.13
C TRP A 13 -6.25 -72.38 33.84
N ALA A 14 -6.94 -71.24 33.80
CA ALA A 14 -6.90 -70.29 32.71
C ALA A 14 -5.47 -69.73 32.52
N HIS A 15 -4.96 -69.83 31.30
CA HIS A 15 -3.71 -69.16 30.91
C HIS A 15 -3.93 -67.64 30.88
N PRO A 16 -3.07 -66.81 31.51
CA PRO A 16 -3.19 -65.37 31.43
C PRO A 16 -2.98 -64.89 29.99
N GLN A 17 -3.92 -64.11 29.49
CA GLN A 17 -3.85 -63.47 28.17
C GLN A 17 -2.70 -62.46 28.17
N GLN A 18 -1.63 -62.78 27.46
CA GLN A 18 -0.45 -61.93 27.32
C GLN A 18 -0.78 -60.77 26.37
N TRP A 19 -1.04 -59.60 26.94
CA TRP A 19 -1.30 -58.37 26.20
C TRP A 19 -0.03 -57.92 25.48
N SER A 20 -0.02 -58.01 24.15
CA SER A 20 1.05 -57.45 23.33
C SER A 20 0.70 -55.99 23.00
N PRO A 21 1.51 -55.00 23.42
CA PRO A 21 1.26 -53.60 23.07
C PRO A 21 1.38 -53.43 21.55
N GLN A 22 0.29 -53.03 20.89
CA GLN A 22 0.32 -52.67 19.48
C GLN A 22 1.18 -51.41 19.29
N PRO A 23 2.10 -51.39 18.31
CA PRO A 23 2.89 -50.20 18.04
C PRO A 23 1.96 -49.08 17.54
N PRO A 24 2.19 -47.82 17.96
CA PRO A 24 1.40 -46.70 17.49
C PRO A 24 1.51 -46.59 15.97
N ARG A 25 0.37 -46.63 15.28
CA ARG A 25 0.29 -46.32 13.84
C ARG A 25 0.77 -44.88 13.62
N ARG A 26 2.02 -44.75 13.19
CA ARG A 26 2.66 -43.48 12.83
C ARG A 26 2.00 -42.96 11.55
N ASN A 27 0.95 -42.16 11.71
CA ASN A 27 0.22 -41.48 10.64
C ASN A 27 1.13 -40.46 9.94
N ARG A 28 1.91 -40.91 8.95
CA ARG A 28 2.73 -40.07 8.06
C ARG A 28 1.90 -39.15 7.13
N LEU A 29 0.57 -39.25 7.16
CA LEU A 29 -0.33 -38.54 6.25
C LEU A 29 -0.65 -37.10 6.69
N VAL A 30 -0.40 -36.74 7.95
CA VAL A 30 -0.77 -35.41 8.50
C VAL A 30 0.25 -34.31 8.15
N TRP A 31 1.47 -34.67 7.75
CA TRP A 31 2.52 -33.69 7.42
C TRP A 31 2.42 -33.10 6.01
N TRP A 32 1.65 -33.69 5.10
CA TRP A 32 1.56 -33.20 3.72
C TRP A 32 0.51 -32.10 3.52
N THR A 33 -0.54 -32.02 4.33
CA THR A 33 -1.61 -31.03 4.15
C THR A 33 -1.27 -29.65 4.71
N LEU A 34 -0.43 -29.56 5.75
CA LEU A 34 0.03 -28.29 6.32
C LEU A 34 1.03 -27.54 5.42
N GLY A 35 1.84 -28.26 4.64
CA GLY A 35 2.78 -27.65 3.69
C GLY A 35 2.11 -27.00 2.47
N SER A 36 1.02 -27.61 1.99
CA SER A 36 0.31 -27.12 0.79
C SER A 36 -0.41 -25.79 1.01
N LEU A 37 -0.98 -25.56 2.19
CA LEU A 37 -1.68 -24.30 2.48
C LEU A 37 -0.72 -23.10 2.57
N ALA A 38 0.47 -23.30 3.13
CA ALA A 38 1.49 -22.26 3.23
C ALA A 38 2.04 -21.85 1.85
N ALA A 39 2.23 -22.80 0.93
CA ALA A 39 2.69 -22.51 -0.41
C ALA A 39 1.65 -21.72 -1.24
N VAL A 40 0.36 -22.06 -1.13
CA VAL A 40 -0.72 -21.34 -1.83
C VAL A 40 -0.91 -19.93 -1.27
N ALA A 41 -0.84 -19.77 0.06
CA ALA A 41 -0.89 -18.45 0.69
C ALA A 41 0.31 -17.58 0.26
N GLY A 42 1.52 -18.14 0.18
CA GLY A 42 2.70 -17.42 -0.29
C GLY A 42 2.58 -16.94 -1.75
N ILE A 43 2.07 -17.78 -2.65
CA ILE A 43 1.86 -17.42 -4.06
C ILE A 43 0.79 -16.33 -4.21
N ALA A 44 -0.30 -16.41 -3.44
CA ALA A 44 -1.35 -15.40 -3.47
C ALA A 44 -0.82 -14.01 -3.03
N VAL A 45 -0.04 -13.97 -1.94
CA VAL A 45 0.57 -12.71 -1.47
C VAL A 45 1.56 -12.15 -2.50
N ALA A 46 2.40 -12.99 -3.09
CA ALA A 46 3.36 -12.55 -4.12
C ALA A 46 2.66 -12.01 -5.38
N LEU A 47 1.56 -12.65 -5.82
CA LEU A 47 0.76 -12.18 -6.95
C LEU A 47 0.08 -10.84 -6.64
N VAL A 48 -0.44 -10.66 -5.42
CA VAL A 48 -1.04 -9.38 -5.00
C VAL A 48 0.02 -8.27 -4.99
N LEU A 49 1.21 -8.53 -4.47
CA LEU A 49 2.31 -7.55 -4.47
C LEU A 49 2.79 -7.18 -5.89
N LEU A 50 2.67 -8.10 -6.85
CA LEU A 50 2.95 -7.84 -8.28
C LEU A 50 1.87 -6.98 -8.97
N LEU A 51 0.67 -6.88 -8.38
CA LEU A 51 -0.46 -6.14 -8.92
C LEU A 51 -0.60 -4.74 -8.31
N ILE A 52 0.15 -4.42 -7.26
CA ILE A 52 0.14 -3.07 -6.68
C ILE A 52 0.92 -2.17 -7.66
N PRO A 53 0.27 -1.18 -8.29
CA PRO A 53 0.98 -0.21 -9.10
C PRO A 53 2.04 0.46 -8.21
N GLY A 54 3.25 0.65 -8.76
CA GLY A 54 4.37 1.19 -7.99
C GLY A 54 4.13 2.62 -7.52
N ASP A 55 5.18 3.31 -7.08
CA ASP A 55 5.10 4.73 -6.73
C ASP A 55 5.72 5.61 -7.81
N ILE A 56 5.19 6.81 -7.96
CA ILE A 56 5.78 7.89 -8.75
C ILE A 56 6.25 9.04 -7.85
N THR A 57 7.10 9.89 -8.40
CA THR A 57 7.45 11.19 -7.83
C THR A 57 6.70 12.29 -8.57
N VAL A 58 6.03 13.17 -7.85
CA VAL A 58 5.39 14.36 -8.40
C VAL A 58 6.28 15.56 -8.07
N ARG A 59 6.67 16.32 -9.10
CA ARG A 59 7.49 17.54 -8.96
C ARG A 59 6.83 18.71 -9.64
N GLY A 60 7.10 19.91 -9.17
CA GLY A 60 6.73 21.08 -9.93
C GLY A 60 7.35 22.38 -9.50
N THR A 61 7.10 23.38 -10.32
CA THR A 61 7.41 24.78 -10.06
C THR A 61 6.12 25.58 -10.06
N MET A 62 6.10 26.65 -9.27
CA MET A 62 5.03 27.62 -9.25
C MET A 62 5.60 29.03 -9.25
N THR A 63 5.09 29.87 -10.13
CA THR A 63 5.41 31.31 -10.16
C THR A 63 4.17 32.10 -9.80
N VAL A 64 4.30 33.04 -8.87
CA VAL A 64 3.24 33.94 -8.44
C VAL A 64 3.62 35.37 -8.80
N TYR A 65 2.98 35.92 -9.82
CA TYR A 65 3.09 37.34 -10.14
C TYR A 65 2.32 38.18 -9.14
N GLY A 66 2.93 39.29 -8.71
CA GLY A 66 2.37 40.13 -7.66
C GLY A 66 2.24 39.39 -6.33
N TYR A 67 3.20 38.52 -5.96
CA TYR A 67 3.15 37.73 -4.73
C TYR A 67 3.00 38.59 -3.44
N SER A 68 3.40 39.86 -3.49
CA SER A 68 3.22 40.85 -2.42
C SER A 68 1.80 41.45 -2.35
N SER A 69 0.91 41.11 -3.28
CA SER A 69 -0.46 41.63 -3.36
C SER A 69 -1.46 40.89 -2.45
N LEU A 70 -2.55 41.57 -2.11
CA LEU A 70 -3.66 41.05 -1.31
C LEU A 70 -4.45 40.00 -2.12
N GLY A 71 -3.97 38.75 -2.13
CA GLY A 71 -4.66 37.67 -2.83
C GLY A 71 -3.94 36.32 -2.81
N TYR A 72 -2.64 36.31 -2.49
CA TYR A 72 -1.81 35.11 -2.45
C TYR A 72 -1.22 34.82 -1.07
N GLY A 73 -1.82 35.34 0.00
CA GLY A 73 -1.31 35.14 1.36
C GLY A 73 -1.35 33.68 1.87
N ASP A 74 -2.09 32.81 1.20
CA ASP A 74 -2.09 31.35 1.40
C ASP A 74 -0.97 30.63 0.64
N ILE A 75 -0.25 31.34 -0.22
CA ILE A 75 0.88 30.84 -1.01
C ILE A 75 2.17 31.39 -0.41
N HIS A 76 2.83 30.56 0.38
CA HIS A 76 4.06 30.91 1.09
C HIS A 76 4.94 29.67 1.25
N ASP A 77 6.17 29.88 1.70
CA ASP A 77 7.06 28.77 2.06
C ASP A 77 6.37 27.85 3.09
N GLY A 78 6.40 26.54 2.84
CA GLY A 78 5.70 25.56 3.67
C GLY A 78 4.19 25.42 3.43
N ALA A 79 3.59 26.19 2.51
CA ALA A 79 2.18 26.00 2.16
C ALA A 79 1.95 24.60 1.58
N GLN A 80 0.81 23.99 1.91
CA GLN A 80 0.50 22.62 1.54
C GLN A 80 0.25 22.50 0.03
N VAL A 81 0.81 21.43 -0.54
CA VAL A 81 0.56 20.95 -1.89
C VAL A 81 -0.15 19.61 -1.76
N GLU A 82 -1.26 19.44 -2.47
CA GLU A 82 -2.00 18.18 -2.50
C GLU A 82 -1.95 17.59 -3.90
N VAL A 83 -1.69 16.28 -3.96
CA VAL A 83 -1.88 15.48 -5.16
C VAL A 83 -3.21 14.76 -5.04
N VAL A 84 -4.06 14.90 -6.05
CA VAL A 84 -5.38 14.28 -6.12
C VAL A 84 -5.49 13.33 -7.30
N ASN A 85 -6.32 12.29 -7.19
CA ASN A 85 -6.67 11.42 -8.31
C ASN A 85 -7.85 12.00 -9.13
N SER A 86 -8.29 11.26 -10.16
CA SER A 86 -9.40 11.69 -11.03
C SER A 86 -10.75 11.88 -10.32
N GLN A 87 -10.92 11.24 -9.15
CA GLN A 87 -12.07 11.32 -8.26
C GLN A 87 -11.98 12.51 -7.30
N ARG A 88 -10.85 13.22 -7.29
CA ARG A 88 -10.47 14.30 -6.36
C ARG A 88 -10.20 13.84 -4.93
N ASP A 89 -9.86 12.57 -4.74
CA ASP A 89 -9.34 12.11 -3.46
C ASP A 89 -7.89 12.56 -3.31
N VAL A 90 -7.52 13.07 -2.14
CA VAL A 90 -6.13 13.41 -1.81
C VAL A 90 -5.36 12.11 -1.58
N ILE A 91 -4.38 11.84 -2.44
CA ILE A 91 -3.58 10.61 -2.42
C ILE A 91 -2.15 10.84 -1.92
N ALA A 92 -1.68 12.09 -1.95
CA ALA A 92 -0.41 12.49 -1.36
C ALA A 92 -0.40 13.98 -1.02
N THR A 93 0.47 14.36 -0.09
CA THR A 93 0.67 15.76 0.32
C THR A 93 2.14 16.10 0.39
N GLY A 94 2.45 17.37 0.22
CA GLY A 94 3.78 17.94 0.42
C GLY A 94 3.68 19.42 0.72
N THR A 95 4.80 20.12 0.58
CA THR A 95 4.89 21.54 0.87
C THR A 95 5.66 22.28 -0.21
N LEU A 96 5.31 23.55 -0.42
CA LEU A 96 6.12 24.46 -1.20
C LEU A 96 7.45 24.76 -0.50
N THR A 97 8.46 25.00 -1.32
CA THR A 97 9.74 25.60 -0.94
C THR A 97 9.91 26.89 -1.73
N ASP A 98 10.03 28.01 -1.04
CA ASP A 98 10.32 29.31 -1.66
C ASP A 98 11.77 29.33 -2.20
N ILE A 99 11.91 29.69 -3.48
CA ILE A 99 13.21 29.85 -4.14
C ILE A 99 13.52 31.31 -4.49
N GLY A 100 12.64 32.24 -4.09
CA GLY A 100 12.79 33.68 -4.21
C GLY A 100 11.95 34.30 -5.33
N GLY A 101 11.60 35.59 -5.18
CA GLY A 101 10.94 36.35 -6.25
C GLY A 101 9.49 35.94 -6.56
N GLY A 102 8.82 35.24 -5.63
CA GLY A 102 7.49 34.67 -5.88
C GLY A 102 7.54 33.33 -6.63
N GLU A 103 8.71 32.72 -6.73
CA GLU A 103 8.88 31.37 -7.28
C GLU A 103 8.98 30.33 -6.17
N PHE A 104 8.34 29.19 -6.40
CA PHE A 104 8.28 28.07 -5.48
C PHE A 104 8.53 26.76 -6.21
N THR A 105 9.00 25.75 -5.48
CA THR A 105 9.08 24.37 -5.96
C THR A 105 8.47 23.40 -4.97
N PHE A 106 8.11 22.21 -5.42
CA PHE A 106 7.72 21.11 -4.55
C PHE A 106 8.19 19.77 -5.13
N VAL A 107 8.42 18.80 -4.23
CA VAL A 107 8.72 17.41 -4.56
C VAL A 107 7.96 16.53 -3.60
N ILE A 108 7.08 15.69 -4.15
CA ILE A 108 6.26 14.72 -3.42
C ILE A 108 6.67 13.34 -3.93
N ARG A 109 7.09 12.48 -3.02
CA ARG A 109 7.52 11.11 -3.31
C ARG A 109 6.43 10.14 -2.86
N GLU A 110 6.57 8.88 -3.27
CA GLU A 110 5.68 7.81 -2.80
C GLU A 110 4.21 8.11 -3.15
N VAL A 111 3.99 8.74 -4.32
CA VAL A 111 2.64 8.95 -4.84
C VAL A 111 2.20 7.66 -5.52
N PRO A 112 1.05 7.08 -5.15
CA PRO A 112 0.57 5.85 -5.78
C PRO A 112 0.49 5.99 -7.30
N ALA A 113 1.06 5.05 -8.04
CA ALA A 113 0.88 4.96 -9.49
C ALA A 113 -0.47 4.31 -9.84
N GLY A 114 -0.83 4.29 -11.12
CA GLY A 114 -2.01 3.61 -11.64
C GLY A 114 -3.31 4.39 -11.54
N GLU A 115 -3.28 5.66 -11.12
CA GLU A 115 -4.47 6.52 -11.04
C GLU A 115 -4.92 7.01 -12.43
N GLY A 116 -4.10 6.84 -13.47
CA GLY A 116 -4.35 7.28 -14.84
C GLY A 116 -4.26 8.80 -15.04
N ARG A 117 -4.66 9.59 -14.03
CA ARG A 117 -4.60 11.05 -14.05
C ARG A 117 -4.39 11.62 -12.65
N TYR A 118 -3.48 12.60 -12.56
CA TYR A 118 -3.11 13.28 -11.33
C TYR A 118 -3.46 14.76 -11.42
N GLY A 119 -3.98 15.29 -10.32
CA GLY A 119 -4.22 16.71 -10.11
C GLY A 119 -3.27 17.25 -9.05
N VAL A 120 -2.79 18.49 -9.21
CA VAL A 120 -2.08 19.23 -8.17
C VAL A 120 -2.88 20.47 -7.80
N THR A 121 -3.04 20.68 -6.50
CA THR A 121 -3.59 21.92 -5.91
C THR A 121 -2.68 22.43 -4.81
N VAL A 122 -2.71 23.74 -4.58
CA VAL A 122 -1.84 24.44 -3.64
C VAL A 122 -2.63 25.53 -2.91
N GLY A 123 -2.48 25.61 -1.59
CA GLY A 123 -3.14 26.62 -0.77
C GLY A 123 -4.61 26.30 -0.53
N ARG A 124 -5.50 27.30 -0.69
CA ARG A 124 -6.94 27.15 -0.40
C ARG A 124 -7.67 26.26 -1.42
N GLU A 125 -8.71 25.56 -0.96
CA GLU A 125 -9.59 24.70 -1.80
C GLU A 125 -10.22 25.43 -3.01
N THR A 126 -10.33 26.76 -2.97
CA THR A 126 -10.85 27.55 -4.09
C THR A 126 -9.85 27.72 -5.23
N ARG A 127 -8.58 27.33 -5.03
CA ARG A 127 -7.58 27.32 -6.10
C ARG A 127 -7.83 26.09 -6.98
N GLY A 128 -7.90 26.33 -8.29
CA GLY A 128 -8.16 25.27 -9.25
C GLY A 128 -7.10 24.16 -9.21
N VAL A 129 -7.46 23.01 -9.76
CA VAL A 129 -6.56 21.85 -9.88
C VAL A 129 -5.94 21.86 -11.27
N ILE A 130 -4.60 21.75 -11.35
CA ILE A 130 -3.93 21.46 -12.61
C ILE A 130 -3.86 19.96 -12.78
N TRP A 131 -4.24 19.48 -13.96
CA TRP A 131 -4.27 18.06 -14.27
C TRP A 131 -3.14 17.68 -15.22
N ALA A 132 -2.52 16.53 -14.97
CA ALA A 132 -1.63 15.85 -15.89
C ALA A 132 -1.98 14.36 -15.94
N ASP A 133 -1.89 13.77 -17.13
CA ASP A 133 -2.16 12.35 -17.31
C ASP A 133 -0.92 11.54 -16.93
N GLU A 134 -1.13 10.34 -16.40
CA GLU A 134 -0.05 9.43 -15.99
C GLU A 134 0.87 9.05 -17.14
N SER A 135 0.38 9.08 -18.38
CA SER A 135 1.19 8.88 -19.58
C SER A 135 2.31 9.93 -19.75
N GLY A 136 2.24 11.05 -19.03
CA GLY A 136 3.29 12.07 -18.95
C GLY A 136 4.40 11.76 -17.92
N VAL A 137 4.32 10.64 -17.20
CA VAL A 137 5.39 10.20 -16.30
C VAL A 137 6.63 9.86 -17.12
N SER A 138 7.75 10.50 -16.79
CA SER A 138 9.06 10.23 -17.40
C SER A 138 9.58 8.84 -17.08
N ASP A 139 10.56 8.35 -17.85
CA ASP A 139 11.25 7.07 -17.59
C ASP A 139 11.87 6.97 -16.18
N ALA A 140 12.12 8.12 -15.54
CA ALA A 140 12.61 8.22 -14.16
C ALA A 140 11.48 8.15 -13.11
N GLY A 141 10.24 7.80 -13.49
CA GLY A 141 9.10 7.72 -12.59
C GLY A 141 8.65 9.08 -12.06
N THR A 142 8.93 10.17 -12.78
CA THR A 142 8.58 11.53 -12.34
C THR A 142 7.54 12.18 -13.24
N LEU A 143 6.48 12.73 -12.63
CA LEU A 143 5.49 13.59 -13.26
C LEU A 143 5.78 15.06 -12.90
N TYR A 144 5.79 15.93 -13.91
CA TYR A 144 6.15 17.35 -13.75
C TYR A 144 4.95 18.28 -13.94
N PHE A 145 4.84 19.27 -13.06
CA PHE A 145 3.86 20.35 -13.13
C PHE A 145 4.56 21.71 -13.18
N ALA A 146 3.99 22.64 -13.93
CA ALA A 146 4.39 24.04 -13.90
C ALA A 146 3.13 24.89 -13.76
N LEU A 147 3.08 25.72 -12.72
CA LEU A 147 1.95 26.59 -12.44
C LEU A 147 2.37 28.06 -12.49
N THR A 148 1.52 28.89 -13.06
CA THR A 148 1.67 30.34 -13.04
C THR A 148 0.39 30.94 -12.50
N LEU A 149 0.52 31.79 -11.49
CA LEU A 149 -0.56 32.54 -10.88
C LEU A 149 -0.32 34.03 -11.06
N GLY A 150 -1.40 34.79 -11.31
CA GLY A 150 -1.33 36.22 -11.57
C GLY A 150 -0.98 36.55 -13.02
N ASP A 151 -0.96 37.84 -13.35
CA ASP A 151 -0.62 38.33 -14.68
C ASP A 151 0.88 38.72 -14.74
N PRO A 152 1.68 38.21 -15.69
CA PRO A 152 3.07 38.62 -15.86
C PRO A 152 3.24 40.13 -16.08
N SER A 153 2.22 40.82 -16.61
CA SER A 153 2.25 42.27 -16.78
C SER A 153 2.20 43.04 -15.45
N ASP A 154 1.61 42.47 -14.40
CA ASP A 154 1.56 43.08 -13.07
C ASP A 154 2.96 43.13 -12.40
N ALA A 155 3.86 42.23 -12.78
CA ALA A 155 5.25 42.22 -12.28
C ALA A 155 6.04 43.46 -12.71
N SER A 156 5.67 44.09 -13.84
CA SER A 156 6.33 45.27 -14.38
C SER A 156 5.90 46.60 -13.71
N SER A 157 4.86 46.56 -12.87
CA SER A 157 4.31 47.75 -12.21
C SER A 157 5.05 48.14 -10.90
N PHE A 158 5.97 47.30 -10.43
CA PHE A 158 6.80 47.54 -9.25
C PHE A 158 8.24 47.94 -9.63
N ASN A 159 8.40 49.07 -10.33
CA ASN A 159 9.67 49.79 -10.32
C ASN A 159 9.74 50.57 -9.01
N PHE A 160 10.57 50.13 -8.07
CA PHE A 160 10.99 50.90 -6.90
C PHE A 160 12.01 51.98 -7.30
#